data_AF-A0A2I0NG05-F1
#
_entry.id   AF-A0A2I0NG05-F1
#
_cell.length_a   1.000
_cell.length_b   1.000
_cell.length_c   1.000
_cell.angle_alpha   90.00
_cell.angle_beta   90.00
_cell.angle_gamma   90.00
#
_symmetry.space_group_name_H-M   'P 1'
#
loop_
_entity.id
_entity.type
_entity.pdbx_description
1 polymer ?
#
loop_
_entity_poly.entity_id
_entity_poly.type
_entity_poly.pdbx_seq_one_letter_code
_entity_poly.pdbx_strand_id
1 'polypeptide(L)'
;MNFIDLLFGKKEKTPQEIAFEGLSGWLEPGSEKVLRDAAKNAAPVFSRIEKALAEIKKSNDELEKAQPVGKFHLKMVKITTSNRDNMVKQVKMLIDNISVPGSTDIKTIKTFHENATHNLVVCLDNMMKSHQYAKIVYPEASKEVIVKVNVLRRLLDELIEPLNENKELINAFEKADNTIQAIKQTLSGIGKGGKSITGLEETIALLKNQHGKTQHSLTLLMESEAWKQYEKAKDELGILEGKANVGEAKINALVLPLSAGLNRLKQLSDSGRHTLSPETKHELQACCSDPKNVNPGFFAGFKNIIESDVLNLSHDKKNKMLELVNPVISSIGQLQENYRIAVQDVENKEKELSCADIFHDEKTMTNEKAALQNKIETSEKELETAKKQLTSLKDALVLEKQELQHIISFIDSNVRVSF
;
A
#
# COMPACT_ATOMS: atom_id res chain seq x y z
N MET A 1 27.27 -61.91 -10.95
CA MET A 1 26.22 -61.29 -11.78
C MET A 1 25.21 -62.37 -12.11
N ASN A 2 23.92 -62.13 -11.88
CA ASN A 2 22.89 -63.16 -11.92
C ASN A 2 22.35 -63.34 -13.36
N PHE A 3 22.28 -64.56 -13.85
CA PHE A 3 21.93 -64.92 -15.25
C PHE A 3 20.52 -64.42 -15.68
N ILE A 4 19.65 -64.17 -14.69
CA ILE A 4 18.29 -63.66 -14.89
C ILE A 4 18.28 -62.19 -15.33
N ASP A 5 19.24 -61.37 -14.87
CA ASP A 5 19.31 -59.94 -15.21
C ASP A 5 19.71 -59.70 -16.68
N LEU A 6 20.36 -60.70 -17.31
CA LEU A 6 20.79 -60.66 -18.69
C LEU A 6 19.67 -61.03 -19.68
N LEU A 7 18.68 -61.82 -19.26
CA LEU A 7 17.62 -62.38 -20.10
C LEU A 7 16.33 -61.54 -20.14
N PHE A 8 16.05 -60.75 -19.10
CA PHE A 8 14.78 -60.01 -18.98
C PHE A 8 14.92 -58.49 -19.00
N GLY A 9 16.16 -57.97 -19.08
CA GLY A 9 16.43 -56.57 -18.77
C GLY A 9 16.19 -56.28 -17.28
N LYS A 10 16.91 -55.30 -16.72
CA LYS A 10 16.53 -54.78 -15.40
C LYS A 10 15.11 -54.22 -15.54
N LYS A 11 14.13 -54.81 -14.85
CA LYS A 11 12.82 -54.17 -14.68
C LYS A 11 13.09 -52.76 -14.13
N GLU A 12 12.81 -51.73 -14.93
CA GLU A 12 12.77 -50.37 -14.42
C GLU A 12 11.83 -50.39 -13.23
N LYS A 13 12.37 -50.11 -12.03
CA LYS A 13 11.53 -49.94 -10.85
C LYS A 13 10.68 -48.72 -11.14
N THR A 14 9.39 -48.91 -11.33
CA THR A 14 8.43 -47.81 -11.44
C THR A 14 8.63 -46.89 -10.23
N PRO A 15 8.79 -45.57 -10.44
CA PRO A 15 8.93 -44.65 -9.33
C PRO A 15 7.76 -44.80 -8.36
N GLN A 16 8.06 -44.86 -7.07
CA GLN A 16 7.04 -44.83 -6.03
C GLN A 16 6.39 -43.44 -6.04
N GLU A 17 5.09 -43.41 -6.28
CA GLU A 17 4.31 -42.17 -6.29
C GLU A 17 3.73 -41.89 -4.90
N ILE A 18 3.94 -40.68 -4.40
CA ILE A 18 3.51 -40.24 -3.07
C ILE A 18 2.62 -39.00 -3.25
N ALA A 19 1.41 -39.05 -2.69
CA ALA A 19 0.53 -37.88 -2.66
C ALA A 19 1.15 -36.76 -1.81
N PHE A 20 1.02 -35.51 -2.27
CA PHE A 20 1.55 -34.33 -1.59
C PHE A 20 1.13 -34.25 -0.11
N GLU A 21 -0.11 -34.62 0.22
CA GLU A 21 -0.63 -34.64 1.59
C GLU A 21 0.13 -35.62 2.51
N GLY A 22 0.63 -36.73 1.95
CA GLY A 22 1.40 -37.74 2.66
C GLY A 22 2.91 -37.50 2.66
N LEU A 23 3.39 -36.51 1.91
CA LEU A 23 4.82 -36.30 1.69
C LEU A 23 5.58 -35.93 2.98
N SER A 24 4.99 -35.12 3.86
CA SER A 24 5.59 -34.79 5.16
C SER A 24 5.84 -36.05 6.00
N GLY A 25 4.87 -36.97 6.04
CA GLY A 25 5.01 -38.23 6.79
C GLY A 25 6.00 -39.21 6.16
N TRP A 26 6.31 -39.06 4.87
CA TRP A 26 7.38 -39.81 4.21
C TRP A 26 8.76 -39.21 4.46
N LEU A 27 8.89 -37.88 4.50
CA LEU A 27 10.16 -37.19 4.73
C LEU A 27 10.69 -37.38 6.15
N GLU A 28 9.81 -37.36 7.14
CA GLU A 28 10.18 -37.38 8.57
C GLU A 28 11.03 -38.61 8.96
N PRO A 29 10.64 -39.87 8.66
CA PRO A 29 11.48 -41.03 8.97
C PRO A 29 12.86 -40.99 8.29
N GLY A 30 12.92 -40.47 7.06
CA GLY A 30 14.15 -40.34 6.28
C GLY A 30 15.12 -39.33 6.91
N SER A 31 14.61 -38.14 7.22
CA SER A 31 15.35 -37.07 7.90
C SER A 31 15.88 -37.54 9.25
N GLU A 32 15.01 -38.12 10.09
CA GLU A 32 15.41 -38.62 11.40
C GLU A 32 16.46 -39.74 11.30
N LYS A 33 16.36 -40.61 10.30
CA LYS A 33 17.34 -41.68 10.09
C LYS A 33 18.72 -41.11 9.78
N VAL A 34 18.81 -40.15 8.86
CA VAL A 34 20.09 -39.50 8.50
C VAL A 34 20.71 -38.84 9.73
N LEU A 35 19.92 -38.10 10.51
CA LEU A 35 20.40 -37.45 11.73
C LEU A 35 20.82 -38.45 12.82
N ARG A 36 20.06 -39.53 13.01
CA ARG A 36 20.41 -40.61 13.95
C ARG A 36 21.68 -41.34 13.54
N ASP A 37 21.84 -41.64 12.25
CA ASP A 37 23.01 -42.35 11.73
C ASP A 37 24.27 -41.47 11.88
N ALA A 38 24.17 -40.16 11.59
CA ALA A 38 25.26 -39.21 11.83
C ALA A 38 25.63 -39.11 13.33
N ALA A 39 24.63 -38.98 14.22
CA ALA A 39 24.86 -38.99 15.67
C ALA A 39 25.56 -40.26 16.14
N LYS A 40 25.09 -41.42 15.67
CA LYS A 40 25.62 -42.73 16.03
C LYS A 40 27.07 -42.90 15.56
N ASN A 41 27.42 -42.37 14.40
CA ASN A 41 28.79 -42.42 13.88
C ASN A 41 29.74 -41.47 14.62
N ALA A 42 29.24 -40.34 15.13
CA ALA A 42 30.01 -39.40 15.93
C ALA A 42 30.21 -39.85 17.39
N ALA A 43 29.26 -40.62 17.96
CA ALA A 43 29.27 -41.01 19.38
C ALA A 43 30.58 -41.70 19.87
N PRO A 44 31.20 -42.63 19.12
CA PRO A 44 32.46 -43.26 19.54
C PRO A 44 33.65 -42.31 19.63
N VAL A 45 33.58 -41.13 18.99
CA VAL A 45 34.67 -40.14 18.98
C VAL A 45 34.79 -39.46 20.35
N PHE A 46 33.70 -39.29 21.09
CA PHE A 46 33.71 -38.66 22.41
C PHE A 46 34.64 -39.39 23.41
N SER A 47 34.57 -40.72 23.49
CA SER A 47 35.46 -41.48 24.39
C SER A 47 36.94 -41.39 23.99
N ARG A 48 37.21 -41.25 22.69
CA ARG A 48 38.57 -41.02 22.17
C ARG A 48 39.07 -39.62 22.50
N ILE A 49 38.19 -38.61 22.49
CA ILE A 49 38.51 -37.25 22.94
C ILE A 49 38.83 -37.23 24.43
N GLU A 50 38.03 -37.89 25.27
CA GLU A 50 38.32 -38.02 26.72
C GLU A 50 39.70 -38.64 26.96
N LYS A 51 40.01 -39.72 26.24
CA LYS A 51 41.32 -40.36 26.31
C LYS A 51 42.44 -39.43 25.84
N ALA A 52 42.24 -38.69 24.76
CA ALA A 52 43.22 -37.73 24.26
C ALA A 52 43.47 -36.61 25.28
N LEU A 53 42.42 -36.08 25.94
CA LEU A 53 42.56 -35.08 27.01
C LEU A 53 43.36 -35.64 28.20
N ALA A 54 43.14 -36.89 28.59
CA ALA A 54 43.92 -37.55 29.63
C ALA A 54 45.39 -37.75 29.24
N GLU A 55 45.66 -38.12 27.98
CA GLU A 55 47.03 -38.24 27.45
C GLU A 55 47.73 -36.87 27.39
N ILE A 56 47.04 -35.82 26.94
CA ILE A 56 47.55 -34.44 26.95
C ILE A 56 47.90 -34.03 28.37
N LYS A 57 47.02 -34.30 29.35
CA LYS A 57 47.27 -34.01 30.77
C LYS A 57 48.57 -34.67 31.26
N LYS A 58 48.74 -35.96 30.96
CA LYS A 58 49.95 -36.71 31.33
C LYS A 58 51.21 -36.10 30.73
N SER A 59 51.21 -35.83 29.41
CA SER A 59 52.36 -35.21 28.74
C SER A 59 52.64 -33.79 29.26
N ASN A 60 51.61 -33.07 29.68
CA ASN A 60 51.76 -31.75 30.28
C ASN A 60 52.44 -31.80 31.66
N ASP A 61 52.04 -32.76 32.51
CA ASP A 61 52.67 -33.00 33.82
C ASP A 61 54.13 -33.46 33.68
N GLU A 62 54.44 -34.24 32.62
CA GLU A 62 55.81 -34.64 32.27
C GLU A 62 56.65 -33.45 31.81
N LEU A 63 56.09 -32.55 30.99
CA LEU A 63 56.76 -31.31 30.57
C LEU A 63 57.07 -30.40 31.75
N GLU A 64 56.14 -30.23 32.70
CA GLU A 64 56.35 -29.41 33.90
C GLU A 64 57.54 -29.89 34.74
N LYS A 65 57.72 -31.22 34.85
CA LYS A 65 58.78 -31.86 35.63
C LYS A 65 60.09 -32.05 34.86
N ALA A 66 60.08 -31.82 33.54
CA ALA A 66 61.21 -32.08 32.67
C ALA A 66 62.45 -31.26 33.07
N GLN A 67 63.61 -31.91 33.03
CA GLN A 67 64.92 -31.30 33.27
C GLN A 67 65.60 -30.92 31.95
N PRO A 68 66.47 -29.89 31.94
CA PRO A 68 67.26 -29.52 30.78
C PRO A 68 68.09 -30.69 30.23
N VAL A 69 67.99 -30.96 28.92
CA VAL A 69 68.75 -32.02 28.25
C VAL A 69 69.97 -31.43 27.55
N GLY A 70 71.12 -31.45 28.22
CA GLY A 70 72.39 -30.96 27.68
C GLY A 70 73.04 -29.88 28.54
N LYS A 71 74.19 -29.36 28.07
CA LYS A 71 74.94 -28.29 28.78
C LYS A 71 74.62 -26.94 28.15
N PHE A 72 73.77 -26.16 28.80
CA PHE A 72 73.37 -24.83 28.36
C PHE A 72 73.80 -23.74 29.34
N HIS A 73 73.94 -22.51 28.84
CA HIS A 73 74.18 -21.35 29.68
C HIS A 73 72.93 -21.06 30.56
N LEU A 74 73.13 -20.72 31.84
CA LEU A 74 72.04 -20.52 32.81
C LEU A 74 70.95 -19.54 32.35
N LYS A 75 71.33 -18.47 31.64
CA LYS A 75 70.37 -17.51 31.05
C LYS A 75 69.44 -18.16 30.03
N MET A 76 69.94 -19.08 29.21
CA MET A 76 69.14 -19.80 28.20
C MET A 76 68.18 -20.77 28.88
N VAL A 77 68.64 -21.49 29.91
CA VAL A 77 67.78 -22.34 30.73
C VAL A 77 66.63 -21.52 31.33
N LYS A 78 66.92 -20.37 31.96
CA LYS A 78 65.88 -19.51 32.56
C LYS A 78 64.81 -19.06 31.55
N ILE A 79 65.22 -18.60 30.36
CA ILE A 79 64.28 -18.15 29.31
C ILE A 79 63.42 -19.31 28.79
N THR A 80 64.02 -20.47 28.58
CA THR A 80 63.30 -21.66 28.07
C THR A 80 62.39 -22.27 29.13
N THR A 81 62.76 -22.25 30.41
CA THR A 81 61.90 -22.65 31.53
C THR A 81 60.65 -21.77 31.62
N SER A 82 60.78 -20.45 31.52
CA SER A 82 59.59 -19.56 31.52
C SER A 82 58.65 -19.83 30.35
N ASN A 83 59.19 -20.17 29.18
CA ASN A 83 58.37 -20.54 28.01
C ASN A 83 57.72 -21.92 28.18
N ARG A 84 58.44 -22.90 28.75
CA ARG A 84 57.88 -24.20 29.14
C ARG A 84 56.71 -24.01 30.10
N ASP A 85 56.84 -23.16 31.12
CA ASP A 85 55.77 -22.92 32.09
C ASP A 85 54.56 -22.26 31.45
N ASN A 86 54.76 -21.35 30.49
CA ASN A 86 53.67 -20.82 29.70
C ASN A 86 52.97 -21.92 28.88
N MET A 87 53.70 -22.82 28.22
CA MET A 87 53.08 -23.96 27.53
C MET A 87 52.23 -24.80 28.48
N VAL A 88 52.78 -25.13 29.66
CA VAL A 88 52.09 -25.92 30.69
C VAL A 88 50.78 -25.25 31.10
N LYS A 89 50.82 -23.93 31.30
CA LYS A 89 49.67 -23.12 31.66
C LYS A 89 48.60 -23.11 30.55
N GLN A 90 48.98 -22.93 29.28
CA GLN A 90 48.02 -22.92 28.16
C GLN A 90 47.33 -24.28 27.98
N VAL A 91 48.10 -25.36 28.06
CA VAL A 91 47.57 -26.73 27.93
C VAL A 91 46.66 -27.08 29.11
N LYS A 92 46.97 -26.61 30.31
CA LYS A 92 46.08 -26.77 31.47
C LYS A 92 44.72 -26.08 31.24
N MET A 93 44.72 -24.83 30.76
CA MET A 93 43.48 -24.12 30.42
C MET A 93 42.68 -24.84 29.33
N LEU A 94 43.36 -25.39 28.31
CA LEU A 94 42.70 -26.18 27.27
C LEU A 94 41.92 -27.36 27.86
N ILE A 95 42.56 -28.13 28.75
CA ILE A 95 41.94 -29.29 29.40
C ILE A 95 40.76 -28.84 30.26
N ASP A 96 40.93 -27.79 31.06
CA ASP A 96 39.90 -27.29 31.98
C ASP A 96 38.67 -26.75 31.21
N ASN A 97 38.86 -26.23 29.99
CA ASN A 97 37.79 -25.65 29.18
C ASN A 97 37.07 -26.66 28.27
N ILE A 98 37.59 -27.87 28.09
CA ILE A 98 36.94 -28.90 27.25
C ILE A 98 36.29 -29.95 28.15
N SER A 99 34.97 -29.87 28.26
CA SER A 99 34.14 -30.86 28.95
C SER A 99 33.35 -31.68 27.92
N VAL A 100 33.60 -32.99 27.90
CA VAL A 100 32.89 -33.91 27.00
C VAL A 100 31.44 -34.07 27.45
N PRO A 101 30.44 -33.86 26.58
CA PRO A 101 29.04 -33.93 26.95
C PRO A 101 28.57 -35.38 27.11
N GLY A 102 27.58 -35.59 27.99
CA GLY A 102 26.92 -36.90 28.16
C GLY A 102 25.84 -37.21 27.12
N SER A 103 25.39 -36.23 26.34
CA SER A 103 24.43 -36.39 25.24
C SER A 103 25.16 -36.38 23.89
N THR A 104 24.67 -37.18 22.94
CA THR A 104 25.20 -37.29 21.58
C THR A 104 24.18 -36.86 20.52
N ASP A 105 23.21 -36.03 20.89
CA ASP A 105 22.31 -35.42 19.90
C ASP A 105 23.06 -34.43 18.99
N ILE A 106 22.55 -34.22 17.78
CA ILE A 106 23.21 -33.40 16.74
C ILE A 106 23.50 -31.98 17.20
N LYS A 107 22.60 -31.37 17.97
CA LYS A 107 22.78 -30.01 18.47
C LYS A 107 23.94 -29.98 19.47
N THR A 108 23.97 -30.94 20.39
CA THR A 108 25.07 -31.09 21.35
C THR A 108 26.41 -31.35 20.66
N ILE A 109 26.45 -32.20 19.63
CA ILE A 109 27.68 -32.46 18.85
C ILE A 109 28.21 -31.18 18.22
N LYS A 110 27.37 -30.40 17.53
CA LYS A 110 27.77 -29.14 16.89
C LYS A 110 28.30 -28.13 17.90
N THR A 111 27.56 -27.89 18.97
CA THR A 111 27.96 -26.93 20.01
C THR A 111 29.24 -27.34 20.72
N PHE A 112 29.41 -28.63 21.03
CA PHE A 112 30.66 -29.12 21.63
C PHE A 112 31.83 -28.94 20.66
N HIS A 113 31.68 -29.34 19.40
CA HIS A 113 32.72 -29.19 18.38
C HIS A 113 33.16 -27.73 18.24
N GLU A 114 32.23 -26.78 18.11
CA GLU A 114 32.53 -25.36 18.00
C GLU A 114 33.34 -24.83 19.20
N ASN A 115 32.89 -25.14 20.41
CA ASN A 115 33.55 -24.70 21.64
C ASN A 115 34.93 -25.34 21.85
N ALA A 116 35.04 -26.64 21.61
CA ALA A 116 36.30 -27.37 21.78
C ALA A 116 37.35 -26.95 20.75
N THR A 117 36.93 -26.77 19.49
CA THR A 117 37.79 -26.28 18.41
C THR A 117 38.26 -24.85 18.69
N HIS A 118 37.38 -23.97 19.18
CA HIS A 118 37.78 -22.61 19.58
C HIS A 118 38.85 -22.62 20.68
N ASN A 119 38.63 -23.37 21.76
CA ASN A 119 39.59 -23.48 22.86
C ASN A 119 40.93 -24.08 22.40
N LEU A 120 40.90 -25.08 21.52
CA LEU A 120 42.09 -25.68 20.93
C LEU A 120 42.91 -24.67 20.11
N VAL A 121 42.25 -23.88 19.26
CA VAL A 121 42.91 -22.83 18.47
C VAL A 121 43.58 -21.81 19.39
N VAL A 122 42.86 -21.31 20.40
CA VAL A 122 43.40 -20.35 21.38
C VAL A 122 44.62 -20.93 22.12
N CYS A 123 44.57 -22.20 22.53
CA CYS A 123 45.71 -22.86 23.16
C CYS A 123 46.92 -22.92 22.23
N LEU A 124 46.73 -23.36 20.98
CA LEU A 124 47.80 -23.46 19.99
C LEU A 124 48.44 -22.10 19.71
N ASP A 125 47.64 -21.06 19.48
CA ASP A 125 48.13 -19.70 19.20
C ASP A 125 49.00 -19.16 20.34
N ASN A 126 48.59 -19.40 21.59
CA ASN A 126 49.30 -18.93 22.78
C ASN A 126 50.52 -19.77 23.17
N MET A 127 50.55 -21.07 22.83
CA MET A 127 51.65 -21.98 23.21
C MET A 127 52.74 -22.10 22.13
N MET A 128 52.42 -21.90 20.85
CA MET A 128 53.32 -22.22 19.74
C MET A 128 54.60 -21.37 19.75
N LYS A 129 54.52 -20.09 20.13
CA LYS A 129 55.72 -19.24 20.31
C LYS A 129 56.60 -19.78 21.44
N SER A 130 56.01 -20.18 22.55
CA SER A 130 56.74 -20.75 23.68
C SER A 130 57.34 -22.12 23.37
N HIS A 131 56.69 -22.92 22.53
CA HIS A 131 57.24 -24.18 22.03
C HIS A 131 58.56 -24.00 21.27
N GLN A 132 58.71 -22.93 20.46
CA GLN A 132 59.94 -22.67 19.73
C GLN A 132 61.16 -22.50 20.64
N TYR A 133 60.96 -21.99 21.85
CA TYR A 133 62.00 -21.85 22.86
C TYR A 133 62.15 -23.11 23.71
N ALA A 134 61.04 -23.68 24.19
CA ALA A 134 61.05 -24.85 25.05
C ALA A 134 61.72 -26.07 24.38
N LYS A 135 61.52 -26.26 23.06
CA LYS A 135 62.10 -27.39 22.32
C LYS A 135 63.63 -27.42 22.27
N ILE A 136 64.30 -26.30 22.56
CA ILE A 136 65.78 -26.23 22.57
C ILE A 136 66.35 -26.98 23.79
N VAL A 137 65.67 -26.89 24.93
CA VAL A 137 66.14 -27.40 26.22
C VAL A 137 65.34 -28.63 26.68
N TYR A 138 64.08 -28.73 26.25
CA TYR A 138 63.14 -29.81 26.56
C TYR A 138 62.58 -30.45 25.27
N PRO A 139 63.43 -30.95 24.35
CA PRO A 139 63.02 -31.35 23.01
C PRO A 139 61.92 -32.41 23.01
N GLU A 140 62.12 -33.53 23.71
CA GLU A 140 61.16 -34.64 23.70
C GLU A 140 59.87 -34.30 24.45
N ALA A 141 59.97 -33.75 25.66
CA ALA A 141 58.78 -33.44 26.47
C ALA A 141 57.90 -32.36 25.82
N SER A 142 58.49 -31.32 25.22
CA SER A 142 57.70 -30.26 24.56
C SER A 142 57.12 -30.70 23.22
N LYS A 143 57.78 -31.62 22.50
CA LYS A 143 57.28 -32.23 21.27
C LYS A 143 56.09 -33.14 21.56
N GLU A 144 56.16 -33.97 22.61
CA GLU A 144 55.10 -34.90 22.96
C GLU A 144 53.77 -34.17 23.23
N VAL A 145 53.81 -33.07 23.98
CA VAL A 145 52.63 -32.22 24.23
C VAL A 145 52.00 -31.73 22.91
N ILE A 146 52.81 -31.21 21.97
CA ILE A 146 52.32 -30.75 20.67
C ILE A 146 51.70 -31.90 19.86
N VAL A 147 52.32 -33.08 19.88
CA VAL A 147 51.78 -34.26 19.19
C VAL A 147 50.41 -34.63 19.75
N LYS A 148 50.26 -34.68 21.08
CA LYS A 148 48.99 -35.01 21.73
C LYS A 148 47.89 -33.97 21.50
N VAL A 149 48.23 -32.67 21.54
CA VAL A 149 47.28 -31.59 21.21
C VAL A 149 46.84 -31.68 19.74
N ASN A 150 47.72 -32.05 18.81
CA ASN A 150 47.34 -32.26 17.42
C ASN A 150 46.48 -33.52 17.20
N VAL A 151 46.59 -34.54 18.05
CA VAL A 151 45.66 -35.68 18.03
C VAL A 151 44.25 -35.23 18.41
N LEU A 152 44.11 -34.38 19.42
CA LEU A 152 42.81 -33.79 19.78
C LEU A 152 42.19 -33.01 18.62
N ARG A 153 42.99 -32.22 17.88
CA ARG A 153 42.53 -31.54 16.65
C ARG A 153 41.88 -32.50 15.66
N ARG A 154 42.57 -33.60 15.33
CA ARG A 154 42.08 -34.60 14.38
C ARG A 154 40.79 -35.27 14.86
N LEU A 155 40.67 -35.50 16.16
CA LEU A 155 39.46 -36.09 16.74
C LEU A 155 38.27 -35.12 16.70
N LEU A 156 38.50 -33.81 16.85
CA LEU A 156 37.45 -32.81 16.68
C LEU A 156 37.00 -32.72 15.22
N ASP A 157 37.94 -32.77 14.27
CA ASP A 157 37.62 -32.84 12.84
C ASP A 157 36.82 -34.13 12.53
N GLU A 158 37.22 -35.27 13.08
CA GLU A 158 36.51 -36.56 12.93
C GLU A 158 35.10 -36.55 13.57
N LEU A 159 34.89 -35.77 14.63
CA LEU A 159 33.60 -35.68 15.31
C LEU A 159 32.52 -35.03 14.42
N ILE A 160 32.89 -34.02 13.63
CA ILE A 160 31.95 -33.27 12.79
C ILE A 160 31.78 -33.87 11.39
N GLU A 161 32.71 -34.72 10.95
CA GLU A 161 32.72 -35.28 9.61
C GLU A 161 31.42 -36.00 9.22
N PRO A 162 30.80 -36.87 10.06
CA PRO A 162 29.54 -37.52 9.71
C PRO A 162 28.39 -36.54 9.43
N LEU A 163 28.44 -35.35 10.03
CA LEU A 163 27.47 -34.28 9.79
C LEU A 163 27.78 -33.51 8.51
N ASN A 164 29.06 -33.30 8.20
CA ASN A 164 29.49 -32.64 6.97
C ASN A 164 29.23 -33.51 5.74
N GLU A 165 29.50 -34.81 5.82
CA GLU A 165 29.23 -35.79 4.75
C GLU A 165 27.75 -35.83 4.36
N ASN A 166 26.86 -35.68 5.34
CA ASN A 166 25.40 -35.69 5.14
C ASN A 166 24.78 -34.30 5.00
N LYS A 167 25.59 -33.24 4.96
CA LYS A 167 25.11 -31.84 5.01
C LYS A 167 24.12 -31.52 3.90
N GLU A 168 24.44 -31.85 2.66
CA GLU A 168 23.57 -31.58 1.51
C GLU A 168 22.24 -32.34 1.61
N LEU A 169 22.27 -33.57 2.13
CA LEU A 169 21.07 -34.37 2.33
C LEU A 169 20.19 -33.82 3.46
N ILE A 170 20.79 -33.41 4.59
CA ILE A 170 20.08 -32.75 5.70
C ILE A 170 19.44 -31.44 5.22
N ASN A 171 20.19 -30.61 4.49
CA ASN A 171 19.68 -29.36 3.91
C ASN A 171 18.53 -29.64 2.93
N ALA A 172 18.59 -30.72 2.16
CA ALA A 172 17.52 -31.09 1.25
C ALA A 172 16.23 -31.47 1.99
N PHE A 173 16.30 -32.20 3.10
CA PHE A 173 15.14 -32.49 3.95
C PHE A 173 14.51 -31.21 4.53
N GLU A 174 15.34 -30.31 5.06
CA GLU A 174 14.87 -29.01 5.59
C GLU A 174 14.23 -28.16 4.48
N LYS A 175 14.85 -28.11 3.30
CA LYS A 175 14.32 -27.38 2.15
C LYS A 175 13.00 -27.98 1.68
N ALA A 176 12.88 -29.30 1.62
CA ALA A 176 11.65 -29.98 1.24
C ALA A 176 10.49 -29.62 2.19
N ASP A 177 10.71 -29.64 3.51
CA ASP A 177 9.68 -29.27 4.48
C ASP A 177 9.24 -27.81 4.31
N ASN A 178 10.20 -26.89 4.18
CA ASN A 178 9.91 -25.48 3.93
C ASN A 178 9.11 -25.26 2.64
N THR A 179 9.48 -25.94 1.54
CA THR A 179 8.75 -25.85 0.26
C THR A 179 7.34 -26.45 0.38
N ILE A 180 7.15 -27.53 1.14
CA ILE A 180 5.81 -28.08 1.41
C ILE A 180 4.94 -27.05 2.14
N GLN A 181 5.48 -26.37 3.15
CA GLN A 181 4.74 -25.32 3.86
C GLN A 181 4.40 -24.14 2.94
N ALA A 182 5.34 -23.72 2.09
CA ALA A 182 5.10 -22.68 1.08
C ALA A 182 3.93 -23.07 0.14
N ILE A 183 3.96 -24.28 -0.42
CA ILE A 183 2.88 -24.80 -1.29
C ILE A 183 1.53 -24.79 -0.57
N LYS A 184 1.47 -25.25 0.70
CA LYS A 184 0.23 -25.23 1.49
C LYS A 184 -0.30 -23.80 1.69
N GLN A 185 0.58 -22.84 1.94
CA GLN A 185 0.23 -21.42 2.06
C GLN A 185 -0.28 -20.86 0.74
N THR A 186 0.41 -21.14 -0.37
CA THR A 186 0.03 -20.72 -1.72
C THR A 186 -1.34 -21.30 -2.12
N LEU A 187 -1.60 -22.58 -1.87
CA LEU A 187 -2.91 -23.22 -2.08
C LEU A 187 -4.01 -22.56 -1.26
N SER A 188 -3.76 -22.26 0.02
CA SER A 188 -4.71 -21.51 0.85
C SER A 188 -4.96 -20.10 0.29
N GLY A 189 -3.92 -19.43 -0.21
CA GLY A 189 -4.01 -18.11 -0.86
C GLY A 189 -4.88 -18.15 -2.11
N ILE A 190 -4.68 -19.15 -2.98
CA ILE A 190 -5.50 -19.41 -4.17
C ILE A 190 -6.97 -19.61 -3.78
N GLY A 191 -7.24 -20.42 -2.75
CA GLY A 191 -8.61 -20.66 -2.28
C GLY A 191 -9.31 -19.39 -1.77
N LYS A 192 -8.59 -18.54 -1.00
CA LYS A 192 -9.11 -17.24 -0.54
C LYS A 192 -9.32 -16.26 -1.69
N GLY A 193 -8.36 -16.18 -2.61
CA GLY A 193 -8.45 -15.33 -3.81
C GLY A 193 -9.63 -15.70 -4.71
N GLY A 194 -9.88 -17.00 -4.90
CA GLY A 194 -11.06 -17.49 -5.62
C GLY A 194 -12.38 -17.03 -5.00
N LYS A 195 -12.54 -17.19 -3.68
CA LYS A 195 -13.74 -16.71 -2.96
C LYS A 195 -13.92 -15.20 -3.07
N SER A 196 -12.82 -14.43 -2.97
CA SER A 196 -12.85 -12.98 -3.11
C SER A 196 -13.31 -12.55 -4.50
N ILE A 197 -12.83 -13.21 -5.56
CA ILE A 197 -13.23 -12.95 -6.94
C ILE A 197 -14.74 -13.20 -7.11
N THR A 198 -15.24 -14.34 -6.63
CA THR A 198 -16.69 -14.65 -6.72
C THR A 198 -17.52 -13.60 -5.98
N GLY A 199 -17.12 -13.18 -4.77
CA GLY A 199 -17.84 -12.13 -4.03
C GLY A 199 -17.82 -10.76 -4.72
N LEU A 200 -16.71 -10.40 -5.38
CA LEU A 200 -16.63 -9.19 -6.19
C LEU A 200 -17.53 -9.27 -7.44
N GLU A 201 -17.55 -10.41 -8.12
CA GLU A 201 -18.42 -10.64 -9.28
C GLU A 201 -19.92 -10.54 -8.92
N GLU A 202 -20.32 -11.11 -7.78
CA GLU A 202 -21.67 -10.97 -7.23
C GLU A 202 -22.00 -9.51 -6.91
N THR A 203 -21.07 -8.80 -6.26
CA THR A 203 -21.24 -7.37 -5.92
C THR A 203 -21.41 -6.51 -7.17
N ILE A 204 -20.58 -6.74 -8.20
CA ILE A 204 -20.68 -6.04 -9.49
C ILE A 204 -22.03 -6.33 -10.15
N ALA A 205 -22.49 -7.58 -10.13
CA ALA A 205 -23.80 -7.95 -10.69
C ALA A 205 -24.95 -7.23 -9.98
N LEU A 206 -24.91 -7.15 -8.64
CA LEU A 206 -25.89 -6.41 -7.84
C LEU A 206 -25.88 -4.91 -8.16
N LEU A 207 -24.69 -4.31 -8.22
CA LEU A 207 -24.53 -2.89 -8.55
C LEU A 207 -25.03 -2.58 -9.98
N LYS A 208 -24.71 -3.44 -10.97
CA LYS A 208 -25.21 -3.29 -12.34
C LYS A 208 -26.73 -3.40 -12.43
N ASN A 209 -27.33 -4.31 -11.67
CA ASN A 209 -28.79 -4.42 -11.57
C ASN A 209 -29.42 -3.17 -10.95
N GLN A 210 -28.84 -2.65 -9.87
CA GLN A 210 -29.30 -1.39 -9.26
C GLN A 210 -29.16 -0.21 -10.22
N HIS A 211 -28.01 -0.07 -10.88
CA HIS A 211 -27.78 0.97 -11.89
C HIS A 211 -28.80 0.87 -13.03
N GLY A 212 -29.10 -0.34 -13.51
CA GLY A 212 -30.12 -0.57 -14.52
C GLY A 212 -31.52 -0.16 -14.08
N LYS A 213 -31.90 -0.45 -12.83
CA LYS A 213 -33.18 -0.02 -12.24
C LYS A 213 -33.27 1.50 -12.12
N THR A 214 -32.24 2.16 -11.57
CA THR A 214 -32.20 3.62 -11.46
C THR A 214 -32.25 4.28 -12.84
N GLN A 215 -31.52 3.74 -13.82
CA GLN A 215 -31.58 4.22 -15.20
C GLN A 215 -33.00 4.10 -15.78
N HIS A 216 -33.66 2.96 -15.57
CA HIS A 216 -35.02 2.76 -16.06
C HIS A 216 -36.02 3.71 -15.40
N SER A 217 -35.93 3.90 -14.08
CA SER A 217 -36.75 4.87 -13.34
C SER A 217 -36.54 6.30 -13.84
N LEU A 218 -35.30 6.69 -14.09
CA LEU A 218 -34.97 8.02 -14.66
C LEU A 218 -35.58 8.19 -16.06
N THR A 219 -35.50 7.17 -16.92
CA THR A 219 -36.15 7.22 -18.24
C THR A 219 -37.67 7.36 -18.12
N LEU A 220 -38.32 6.60 -17.24
CA LEU A 220 -39.76 6.72 -17.01
C LEU A 220 -40.14 8.10 -16.47
N LEU A 221 -39.31 8.69 -15.60
CA LEU A 221 -39.50 10.05 -15.10
C LEU A 221 -39.47 11.07 -16.23
N MET A 222 -38.45 11.01 -17.11
CA MET A 222 -38.30 11.92 -18.24
C MET A 222 -39.39 11.76 -19.30
N GLU A 223 -39.94 10.56 -19.46
CA GLU A 223 -41.07 10.29 -20.37
C GLU A 223 -42.43 10.69 -19.78
N SER A 224 -42.49 10.92 -18.47
CA SER A 224 -43.72 11.23 -17.75
C SER A 224 -44.32 12.56 -18.18
N GLU A 225 -45.64 12.65 -18.05
CA GLU A 225 -46.36 13.88 -18.34
C GLU A 225 -45.95 15.02 -17.40
N ALA A 226 -45.66 14.70 -16.13
CA ALA A 226 -45.20 15.68 -15.16
C ALA A 226 -43.85 16.31 -15.55
N TRP A 227 -42.93 15.53 -16.15
CA TRP A 227 -41.65 16.07 -16.64
C TRP A 227 -41.84 16.97 -17.86
N LYS A 228 -42.70 16.57 -18.79
CA LYS A 228 -43.05 17.40 -19.96
C LYS A 228 -43.71 18.71 -19.55
N GLN A 229 -44.58 18.68 -18.54
CA GLN A 229 -45.19 19.87 -17.97
C GLN A 229 -44.15 20.77 -17.30
N TYR A 230 -43.20 20.18 -16.57
CA TYR A 230 -42.09 20.92 -15.98
C TYR A 230 -41.20 21.59 -17.04
N GLU A 231 -40.80 20.89 -18.10
CA GLU A 231 -40.06 21.48 -19.23
C GLU A 231 -40.83 22.62 -19.88
N LYS A 232 -42.13 22.42 -20.14
CA LYS A 232 -42.97 23.47 -20.72
C LYS A 232 -43.08 24.69 -19.80
N ALA A 233 -43.27 24.49 -18.50
CA ALA A 233 -43.33 25.58 -17.53
C ALA A 233 -42.00 26.35 -17.45
N LYS A 234 -40.87 25.65 -17.62
CA LYS A 234 -39.53 26.26 -17.71
C LYS A 234 -39.36 27.10 -18.97
N ASP A 235 -39.83 26.61 -20.12
CA ASP A 235 -39.81 27.38 -21.37
C ASP A 235 -40.73 28.62 -21.28
N GLU A 236 -41.92 28.46 -20.69
CA GLU A 236 -42.85 29.56 -20.42
C GLU A 236 -42.22 30.63 -19.50
N LEU A 237 -41.50 30.22 -18.45
CA LEU A 237 -40.76 31.13 -17.59
C LEU A 237 -39.75 31.96 -18.40
N GLY A 238 -38.94 31.33 -19.26
CA GLY A 238 -37.97 32.05 -20.09
C GLY A 238 -38.62 33.07 -21.04
N ILE A 239 -39.83 32.77 -21.55
CA ILE A 239 -40.61 33.72 -22.35
C ILE A 239 -41.08 34.91 -21.50
N LEU A 240 -41.54 34.66 -20.27
CA LEU A 240 -42.01 35.70 -19.34
C LEU A 240 -40.86 36.61 -18.89
N GLU A 241 -39.70 36.04 -18.56
CA GLU A 241 -38.48 36.80 -18.25
C GLU A 241 -38.07 37.68 -19.44
N GLY A 242 -38.13 37.14 -20.66
CA GLY A 242 -37.91 37.90 -21.89
C GLY A 242 -38.88 39.08 -22.03
N LYS A 243 -40.17 38.89 -21.74
CA LYS A 243 -41.18 39.97 -21.76
C LYS A 243 -40.90 41.04 -20.71
N ALA A 244 -40.55 40.65 -19.48
CA ALA A 244 -40.21 41.58 -18.40
C ALA A 244 -38.99 42.44 -18.78
N ASN A 245 -37.93 41.81 -19.30
CA ASN A 245 -36.73 42.49 -19.78
C ASN A 245 -37.01 43.50 -20.91
N VAL A 246 -37.86 43.11 -21.88
CA VAL A 246 -38.28 44.02 -22.95
C VAL A 246 -39.12 45.18 -22.41
N GLY A 247 -39.99 44.93 -21.44
CA GLY A 247 -40.78 45.95 -20.75
C GLY A 247 -39.90 46.98 -20.05
N GLU A 248 -38.92 46.51 -19.28
CA GLU A 248 -37.94 47.37 -18.61
C GLU A 248 -37.11 48.18 -19.60
N ALA A 249 -36.61 47.54 -20.66
CA ALA A 249 -35.84 48.23 -21.71
C ALA A 249 -36.66 49.33 -22.39
N LYS A 250 -37.95 49.10 -22.66
CA LYS A 250 -38.85 50.11 -23.24
C LYS A 250 -39.10 51.28 -22.29
N ILE A 251 -39.31 51.02 -21.01
CA ILE A 251 -39.47 52.06 -19.98
C ILE A 251 -38.20 52.91 -19.90
N ASN A 252 -37.03 52.28 -19.83
CA ASN A 252 -35.75 52.97 -19.76
C ASN A 252 -35.50 53.79 -21.04
N ALA A 253 -35.76 53.24 -22.22
CA ALA A 253 -35.62 53.95 -23.49
C ALA A 253 -36.55 55.17 -23.59
N LEU A 254 -37.74 55.10 -22.99
CA LEU A 254 -38.72 56.18 -22.98
C LEU A 254 -38.30 57.34 -22.05
N VAL A 255 -37.67 57.03 -20.91
CA VAL A 255 -37.28 58.04 -19.89
C VAL A 255 -35.87 58.58 -20.10
N LEU A 256 -34.94 57.80 -20.66
CA LEU A 256 -33.53 58.18 -20.87
C LEU A 256 -33.34 59.53 -21.59
N PRO A 257 -34.11 59.90 -22.64
CA PRO A 257 -34.00 61.21 -23.28
C PRO A 257 -34.33 62.40 -22.36
N LEU A 258 -35.08 62.19 -21.27
CA LEU A 258 -35.43 63.22 -20.29
C LEU A 258 -34.35 63.44 -19.23
N SER A 259 -33.34 62.57 -19.17
CA SER A 259 -32.30 62.57 -18.12
C SER A 259 -31.61 63.92 -17.91
N ALA A 260 -31.33 64.67 -18.97
CA ALA A 260 -30.72 66.00 -18.86
C ALA A 260 -31.62 67.00 -18.13
N GLY A 261 -32.93 66.97 -18.40
CA GLY A 261 -33.92 67.83 -17.73
C GLY A 261 -34.17 67.41 -16.29
N LEU A 262 -34.28 66.10 -16.05
CA LEU A 262 -34.45 65.53 -14.72
C LEU A 262 -33.24 65.82 -13.83
N ASN A 263 -32.02 65.61 -14.32
CA ASN A 263 -30.79 65.93 -13.59
C ASN A 263 -30.66 67.42 -13.29
N ARG A 264 -31.10 68.28 -14.22
CA ARG A 264 -31.12 69.73 -13.98
C ARG A 264 -32.12 70.11 -12.89
N LEU A 265 -33.32 69.54 -12.91
CA LEU A 265 -34.32 69.73 -11.85
C LEU A 265 -33.79 69.24 -10.49
N LYS A 266 -33.11 68.10 -10.47
CA LYS A 266 -32.48 67.53 -9.27
C LYS A 266 -31.42 68.47 -8.69
N GLN A 267 -30.53 69.00 -9.52
CA GLN A 267 -29.55 70.00 -9.10
C GLN A 267 -30.19 71.28 -8.52
N LEU A 268 -31.27 71.76 -9.12
CA LEU A 268 -31.99 72.95 -8.64
C LEU A 268 -32.69 72.69 -7.29
N SER A 269 -33.23 71.49 -7.11
CA SER A 269 -33.81 71.05 -5.83
C SER A 269 -32.76 70.88 -4.73
N ASP A 270 -31.65 70.19 -5.03
CA ASP A 270 -30.58 69.94 -4.05
C ASP A 270 -29.81 71.21 -3.66
N SER A 271 -29.73 72.20 -4.56
CA SER A 271 -29.12 73.50 -4.28
C SER A 271 -30.06 74.50 -3.60
N GLY A 272 -31.31 74.11 -3.30
CA GLY A 272 -32.32 74.98 -2.68
C GLY A 272 -32.86 76.10 -3.59
N ARG A 273 -32.47 76.12 -4.87
CA ARG A 273 -32.90 77.14 -5.85
C ARG A 273 -34.32 76.91 -6.37
N HIS A 274 -34.85 75.70 -6.19
CA HIS A 274 -36.24 75.36 -6.46
C HIS A 274 -36.76 74.41 -5.39
N THR A 275 -37.83 74.80 -4.69
CA THR A 275 -38.40 73.98 -3.61
C THR A 275 -39.41 73.00 -4.21
N LEU A 276 -39.03 71.72 -4.28
CA LEU A 276 -39.95 70.63 -4.63
C LEU A 276 -40.60 70.07 -3.35
N SER A 277 -41.81 69.54 -3.48
CA SER A 277 -42.41 68.77 -2.39
C SER A 277 -41.58 67.50 -2.10
N PRO A 278 -41.60 66.97 -0.88
CA PRO A 278 -40.93 65.71 -0.54
C PRO A 278 -41.31 64.56 -1.48
N GLU A 279 -42.58 64.46 -1.86
CA GLU A 279 -43.10 63.44 -2.77
C GLU A 279 -42.52 63.61 -4.18
N THR A 280 -42.50 64.84 -4.70
CA THR A 280 -41.93 65.10 -6.04
C THR A 280 -40.42 64.90 -6.07
N LYS A 281 -39.72 65.18 -4.95
CA LYS A 281 -38.30 64.91 -4.80
C LYS A 281 -38.01 63.39 -4.80
N HIS A 282 -38.85 62.60 -4.13
CA HIS A 282 -38.78 61.15 -4.15
C HIS A 282 -38.97 60.59 -5.56
N GLU A 283 -40.03 61.02 -6.25
CA GLU A 283 -40.32 60.59 -7.63
C GLU A 283 -39.23 61.01 -8.63
N LEU A 284 -38.65 62.19 -8.46
CA LEU A 284 -37.52 62.64 -9.28
C LEU A 284 -36.29 61.74 -9.07
N GLN A 285 -36.01 61.35 -7.83
CA GLN A 285 -34.92 60.44 -7.52
C GLN A 285 -35.17 59.04 -8.08
N ALA A 286 -36.39 58.52 -7.90
CA ALA A 286 -36.82 57.26 -8.51
C ALA A 286 -36.71 57.31 -10.04
N CYS A 287 -37.06 58.43 -10.68
CA CYS A 287 -36.98 58.57 -12.14
C CYS A 287 -35.55 58.62 -12.68
N CYS A 288 -34.60 59.15 -11.90
CA CYS A 288 -33.20 59.15 -12.27
C CYS A 288 -32.51 57.79 -12.06
N SER A 289 -32.98 56.99 -11.12
CA SER A 289 -32.31 55.74 -10.69
C SER A 289 -33.02 54.48 -11.17
N ASP A 290 -34.35 54.48 -11.14
CA ASP A 290 -35.19 53.34 -11.45
C ASP A 290 -36.55 53.74 -12.08
N PRO A 291 -36.59 54.10 -13.38
CA PRO A 291 -37.77 54.66 -14.04
C PRO A 291 -39.02 53.77 -14.04
N LYS A 292 -38.87 52.45 -13.84
CA LYS A 292 -39.97 51.48 -13.76
C LYS A 292 -40.86 51.65 -12.53
N ASN A 293 -40.35 52.30 -11.48
CA ASN A 293 -41.06 52.46 -10.20
C ASN A 293 -41.59 53.88 -9.95
N VAL A 294 -41.52 54.75 -10.97
CA VAL A 294 -41.95 56.16 -10.88
C VAL A 294 -43.46 56.27 -11.02
N ASN A 295 -44.09 57.11 -10.21
CA ASN A 295 -45.49 57.47 -10.39
C ASN A 295 -45.71 58.16 -11.76
N PRO A 296 -46.57 57.63 -12.66
CA PRO A 296 -46.87 58.26 -13.96
C PRO A 296 -47.28 59.74 -13.87
N GLY A 297 -47.97 60.13 -12.80
CA GLY A 297 -48.38 61.51 -12.55
C GLY A 297 -47.22 62.50 -12.39
N PHE A 298 -46.03 62.01 -12.04
CA PHE A 298 -44.81 62.83 -11.95
C PHE A 298 -44.49 63.51 -13.29
N PHE A 299 -44.66 62.83 -14.42
CA PHE A 299 -44.30 63.38 -15.73
C PHE A 299 -45.20 64.55 -16.16
N ALA A 300 -46.47 64.56 -15.70
CA ALA A 300 -47.36 65.70 -15.89
C ALA A 300 -46.90 66.91 -15.05
N GLY A 301 -46.48 66.68 -13.80
CA GLY A 301 -45.84 67.71 -12.97
C GLY A 301 -44.52 68.21 -13.57
N PHE A 302 -43.71 67.32 -14.12
CA PHE A 302 -42.46 67.66 -14.78
C PHE A 302 -42.70 68.50 -16.05
N LYS A 303 -43.74 68.21 -16.83
CA LYS A 303 -44.16 69.05 -17.95
C LYS A 303 -44.50 70.48 -17.52
N ASN A 304 -45.28 70.65 -16.45
CA ASN A 304 -45.61 71.98 -15.92
C ASN A 304 -44.34 72.74 -15.49
N ILE A 305 -43.35 72.03 -14.93
CA ILE A 305 -42.05 72.62 -14.56
C ILE A 305 -41.27 73.08 -15.80
N ILE A 306 -41.25 72.29 -16.88
CA ILE A 306 -40.65 72.67 -18.16
C ILE A 306 -41.33 73.93 -18.71
N GLU A 307 -42.66 74.03 -18.61
CA GLU A 307 -43.46 75.17 -19.07
C GLU A 307 -43.23 76.44 -18.24
N SER A 308 -42.95 76.32 -16.94
CA SER A 308 -42.79 77.44 -15.98
C SER A 308 -41.45 78.20 -16.01
N ASP A 309 -40.59 77.95 -17.00
CA ASP A 309 -39.23 78.52 -17.16
C ASP A 309 -38.24 78.26 -15.99
N VAL A 310 -38.63 77.49 -14.98
CA VAL A 310 -37.80 77.11 -13.81
C VAL A 310 -36.46 76.48 -14.20
N LEU A 311 -36.43 75.72 -15.31
CA LEU A 311 -35.22 75.04 -15.78
C LEU A 311 -34.23 75.98 -16.51
N ASN A 312 -34.61 77.24 -16.78
CA ASN A 312 -33.85 78.23 -17.55
C ASN A 312 -33.35 77.68 -18.91
N LEU A 313 -34.26 77.04 -19.64
CA LEU A 313 -34.00 76.46 -20.96
C LEU A 313 -34.27 77.51 -22.05
N SER A 314 -33.47 77.52 -23.12
CA SER A 314 -33.80 78.30 -24.31
C SER A 314 -35.09 77.78 -24.95
N HIS A 315 -35.79 78.64 -25.69
CA HIS A 315 -37.07 78.29 -26.34
C HIS A 315 -36.99 76.99 -27.16
N ASP A 316 -35.93 76.80 -27.95
CA ASP A 316 -35.71 75.58 -28.74
C ASP A 316 -35.48 74.32 -27.88
N LYS A 317 -34.79 74.45 -26.73
CA LYS A 317 -34.55 73.33 -25.81
C LYS A 317 -35.80 72.98 -25.01
N LYS A 318 -36.59 74.00 -24.65
CA LYS A 318 -37.90 73.84 -23.99
C LYS A 318 -38.86 73.07 -24.90
N ASN A 319 -38.99 73.47 -26.16
CA ASN A 319 -39.85 72.78 -27.14
C ASN A 319 -39.42 71.33 -27.38
N LYS A 320 -38.12 71.07 -27.58
CA LYS A 320 -37.59 69.70 -27.71
C LYS A 320 -37.86 68.85 -26.47
N MET A 321 -37.74 69.41 -25.27
CA MET A 321 -38.00 68.67 -24.03
C MET A 321 -39.50 68.39 -23.84
N LEU A 322 -40.39 69.29 -24.26
CA LEU A 322 -41.83 69.05 -24.29
C LEU A 322 -42.23 67.98 -25.31
N GLU A 323 -41.61 67.98 -26.50
CA GLU A 323 -41.78 66.91 -27.50
C GLU A 323 -41.37 65.54 -26.96
N LEU A 324 -40.33 65.48 -26.12
CA LEU A 324 -39.88 64.25 -25.48
C LEU A 324 -40.76 63.82 -24.29
N VAL A 325 -41.33 64.77 -23.53
CA VAL A 325 -42.11 64.46 -22.30
C VAL A 325 -43.54 63.99 -22.60
N ASN A 326 -44.15 64.47 -23.69
CA ASN A 326 -45.52 64.12 -24.05
C ASN A 326 -45.71 62.61 -24.36
N PRO A 327 -44.81 61.93 -25.11
CA PRO A 327 -44.85 60.48 -25.28
C PRO A 327 -44.71 59.71 -23.97
N VAL A 328 -43.88 60.21 -23.04
CA VAL A 328 -43.71 59.59 -21.72
C VAL A 328 -45.01 59.64 -20.92
N ILE A 329 -45.62 60.83 -20.79
CA ILE A 329 -46.91 61.01 -20.10
C ILE A 329 -47.98 60.07 -20.67
N SER A 330 -47.99 59.89 -22.00
CA SER A 330 -49.03 59.11 -22.69
C SER A 330 -48.85 57.59 -22.56
N SER A 331 -47.62 57.12 -22.34
CA SER A 331 -47.29 55.68 -22.51
C SER A 331 -46.67 55.03 -21.28
N ILE A 332 -46.09 55.80 -20.35
CA ILE A 332 -45.31 55.27 -19.23
C ILE A 332 -46.14 54.41 -18.29
N GLY A 333 -47.36 54.84 -17.95
CA GLY A 333 -48.25 54.09 -17.05
C GLY A 333 -48.64 52.72 -17.62
N GLN A 334 -48.93 52.64 -18.92
CA GLN A 334 -49.23 51.36 -19.57
C GLN A 334 -48.01 50.44 -19.65
N LEU A 335 -46.82 51.00 -19.93
CA LEU A 335 -45.59 50.21 -19.97
C LEU A 335 -45.20 49.67 -18.60
N GLN A 336 -45.32 50.49 -17.55
CA GLN A 336 -45.08 50.08 -16.16
C GLN A 336 -46.06 49.00 -15.72
N GLU A 337 -47.36 49.13 -16.05
CA GLU A 337 -48.32 48.09 -15.71
C GLU A 337 -48.04 46.78 -16.46
N ASN A 338 -47.71 46.84 -17.74
CA ASN A 338 -47.33 45.65 -18.52
C ASN A 338 -46.05 44.99 -17.96
N TYR A 339 -45.08 45.79 -17.52
CA TYR A 339 -43.87 45.29 -16.87
C TYR A 339 -44.19 44.62 -15.53
N ARG A 340 -45.02 45.26 -14.69
CA ARG A 340 -45.43 44.73 -13.39
C ARG A 340 -46.17 43.40 -13.51
N ILE A 341 -47.08 43.29 -14.50
CA ILE A 341 -47.77 42.04 -14.82
C ILE A 341 -46.74 40.96 -15.22
N ALA A 342 -45.82 41.28 -16.12
CA ALA A 342 -44.80 40.33 -16.57
C ALA A 342 -43.90 39.84 -15.42
N VAL A 343 -43.47 40.74 -14.52
CA VAL A 343 -42.69 40.38 -13.32
C VAL A 343 -43.52 39.50 -12.37
N GLN A 344 -44.79 39.84 -12.15
CA GLN A 344 -45.65 39.01 -11.29
C GLN A 344 -45.87 37.62 -11.88
N ASP A 345 -46.01 37.51 -13.20
CA ASP A 345 -46.13 36.23 -13.90
C ASP A 345 -44.84 35.41 -13.80
N VAL A 346 -43.66 36.06 -13.89
CA VAL A 346 -42.35 35.42 -13.62
C VAL A 346 -42.31 34.85 -12.21
N GLU A 347 -42.58 35.67 -11.19
CA GLU A 347 -42.55 35.24 -9.78
C GLU A 347 -43.51 34.07 -9.49
N ASN A 348 -44.70 34.11 -10.09
CA ASN A 348 -45.70 33.06 -9.93
C ASN A 348 -45.22 31.75 -10.57
N LYS A 349 -44.64 31.83 -11.77
CA LYS A 349 -44.11 30.67 -12.49
C LYS A 349 -42.85 30.10 -11.83
N GLU A 350 -41.98 30.94 -11.26
CA GLU A 350 -40.82 30.50 -10.46
C GLU A 350 -41.24 29.74 -9.20
N LYS A 351 -42.30 30.20 -8.50
CA LYS A 351 -42.86 29.48 -7.35
C LYS A 351 -43.46 28.13 -7.75
N GLU A 352 -44.17 28.08 -8.88
CA GLU A 352 -44.70 26.83 -9.44
C GLU A 352 -43.57 25.81 -9.72
N LEU A 353 -42.49 26.25 -10.36
CA LEU A 353 -41.32 25.41 -10.66
C LEU A 353 -40.55 24.99 -9.41
N SER A 354 -40.42 25.87 -8.42
CA SER A 354 -39.68 25.59 -7.18
C SER A 354 -40.37 24.55 -6.28
N CYS A 355 -41.69 24.41 -6.40
CA CYS A 355 -42.48 23.41 -5.70
C CYS A 355 -42.57 22.06 -6.45
N ALA A 356 -41.98 21.95 -7.63
CA ALA A 356 -42.03 20.73 -8.42
C ALA A 356 -40.99 19.71 -7.91
N ASP A 357 -41.45 18.73 -7.12
CA ASP A 357 -40.64 17.62 -6.60
C ASP A 357 -39.89 16.85 -7.71
N ILE A 358 -40.40 16.91 -8.94
CA ILE A 358 -39.85 16.19 -10.09
C ILE A 358 -38.42 16.57 -10.47
N PHE A 359 -38.03 17.83 -10.25
CA PHE A 359 -36.65 18.27 -10.45
C PHE A 359 -35.71 17.68 -9.40
N HIS A 360 -36.18 17.57 -8.16
CA HIS A 360 -35.43 16.96 -7.09
C HIS A 360 -35.23 15.46 -7.33
N ASP A 361 -36.29 14.78 -7.80
CA ASP A 361 -36.25 13.36 -8.13
C ASP A 361 -35.28 13.07 -9.28
N GLU A 362 -35.33 13.85 -10.37
CA GLU A 362 -34.39 13.72 -11.49
C GLU A 362 -32.94 13.88 -11.02
N LYS A 363 -32.66 14.96 -10.30
CA LYS A 363 -31.31 15.25 -9.80
C LYS A 363 -30.81 14.16 -8.86
N THR A 364 -31.68 13.63 -8.00
CA THR A 364 -31.35 12.56 -7.06
C THR A 364 -31.04 11.26 -7.79
N MET A 365 -31.89 10.86 -8.74
CA MET A 365 -31.67 9.65 -9.55
C MET A 365 -30.42 9.76 -10.43
N THR A 366 -30.16 10.93 -11.02
CA THR A 366 -28.95 11.19 -11.82
C THR A 366 -27.68 11.08 -10.96
N ASN A 367 -27.69 11.66 -9.76
CA ASN A 367 -26.57 11.54 -8.82
C ASN A 367 -26.37 10.10 -8.33
N GLU A 368 -27.45 9.40 -8.00
CA GLU A 368 -27.39 7.99 -7.58
C GLU A 368 -26.82 7.11 -8.69
N LYS A 369 -27.28 7.30 -9.94
CA LYS A 369 -26.75 6.60 -11.11
C LYS A 369 -25.24 6.82 -11.27
N ALA A 370 -24.78 8.07 -11.19
CA ALA A 370 -23.35 8.39 -11.27
C ALA A 370 -22.55 7.75 -10.13
N ALA A 371 -23.09 7.74 -8.91
CA ALA A 371 -22.46 7.08 -7.77
C ALA A 371 -22.39 5.56 -7.94
N LEU A 372 -23.43 4.93 -8.46
CA LEU A 372 -23.45 3.50 -8.78
C LEU A 372 -22.44 3.15 -9.87
N GLN A 373 -22.36 3.96 -10.94
CA GLN A 373 -21.37 3.77 -12.01
C GLN A 373 -19.93 3.83 -11.47
N ASN A 374 -19.61 4.82 -10.63
CA ASN A 374 -18.28 4.91 -10.00
C ASN A 374 -17.96 3.68 -9.12
N LYS A 375 -18.95 3.16 -8.38
CA LYS A 375 -18.78 1.94 -7.57
C LYS A 375 -18.54 0.70 -8.43
N ILE A 376 -19.25 0.58 -9.57
CA ILE A 376 -19.05 -0.50 -10.54
C ILE A 376 -17.60 -0.46 -11.05
N GLU A 377 -17.15 0.69 -11.53
CA GLU A 377 -15.79 0.85 -12.09
C GLU A 377 -14.70 0.56 -11.06
N THR A 378 -14.90 0.99 -9.81
CA THR A 378 -13.96 0.71 -8.71
C THR A 378 -13.90 -0.79 -8.42
N SER A 379 -15.06 -1.45 -8.32
CA SER A 379 -15.15 -2.89 -8.07
C SER A 379 -14.57 -3.71 -9.23
N GLU A 380 -14.75 -3.27 -10.48
CA GLU A 380 -14.18 -3.93 -11.67
C GLU A 380 -12.64 -3.85 -11.68
N LYS A 381 -12.06 -2.71 -11.28
CA LYS A 381 -10.59 -2.56 -11.13
C LYS A 381 -10.05 -3.46 -10.02
N GLU A 382 -10.75 -3.55 -8.90
CA GLU A 382 -10.41 -4.48 -7.81
C GLU A 382 -10.47 -5.93 -8.27
N LEU A 383 -11.52 -6.30 -9.02
CA LEU A 383 -11.68 -7.64 -9.60
C LEU A 383 -10.53 -7.99 -10.56
N GLU A 384 -10.14 -7.07 -11.44
CA GLU A 384 -9.01 -7.27 -12.35
C GLU A 384 -7.70 -7.49 -11.58
N THR A 385 -7.46 -6.69 -10.55
CA THR A 385 -6.28 -6.81 -9.68
C THR A 385 -6.26 -8.15 -8.96
N ALA A 386 -7.39 -8.57 -8.38
CA ALA A 386 -7.53 -9.86 -7.72
C ALA A 386 -7.30 -11.04 -8.69
N LYS A 387 -7.81 -10.94 -9.93
CA LYS A 387 -7.56 -11.94 -10.98
C LYS A 387 -6.08 -12.05 -11.34
N LYS A 388 -5.38 -10.92 -11.48
CA LYS A 388 -3.92 -10.90 -11.74
C LYS A 388 -3.13 -11.54 -10.59
N GLN A 389 -3.46 -11.18 -9.35
CA GLN A 389 -2.83 -11.77 -8.16
C GLN A 389 -3.07 -13.29 -8.09
N LEU A 390 -4.30 -13.75 -8.39
CA LEU A 390 -4.61 -15.17 -8.42
C LEU A 390 -3.80 -15.92 -9.48
N THR A 391 -3.63 -15.35 -10.68
CA THR A 391 -2.77 -15.92 -11.72
C THR A 391 -1.32 -16.02 -11.24
N SER A 392 -0.78 -14.95 -10.66
CA SER A 392 0.59 -14.96 -10.12
C SER A 392 0.79 -16.02 -9.04
N LEU A 393 -0.20 -16.24 -8.16
CA LEU A 393 -0.14 -17.31 -7.16
C LEU A 393 -0.18 -18.71 -7.80
N LYS A 394 -0.95 -18.90 -8.87
CA LYS A 394 -0.98 -20.16 -9.62
C LYS A 394 0.35 -20.45 -10.32
N ASP A 395 0.98 -19.42 -10.88
CA ASP A 395 2.31 -19.55 -11.51
C ASP A 395 3.38 -19.87 -10.47
N ALA A 396 3.36 -19.18 -9.32
CA ALA A 396 4.25 -19.47 -8.19
C ALA A 396 4.08 -20.92 -7.71
N LEU A 397 2.83 -21.39 -7.58
CA LEU A 397 2.55 -22.78 -7.20
C LEU A 397 3.19 -23.79 -8.17
N VAL A 398 3.17 -23.54 -9.48
CA VAL A 398 3.81 -24.44 -10.45
C VAL A 398 5.32 -24.51 -10.21
N LEU A 399 5.97 -23.37 -9.97
CA LEU A 399 7.41 -23.31 -9.69
C LEU A 399 7.76 -24.03 -8.37
N GLU A 400 6.98 -23.79 -7.31
CA GLU A 400 7.16 -24.44 -6.01
C GLU A 400 6.99 -25.97 -6.13
N LYS A 401 6.00 -26.44 -6.90
CA LYS A 401 5.80 -27.87 -7.18
C LYS A 401 6.99 -28.49 -7.92
N GLN A 402 7.54 -27.79 -8.92
CA GLN A 402 8.72 -28.25 -9.66
C GLN A 402 9.98 -28.28 -8.78
N GLU A 403 10.19 -27.24 -7.96
CA GLU A 403 11.29 -27.18 -7.02
C GLU A 403 11.21 -28.32 -6.01
N LEU A 404 10.03 -28.56 -5.43
CA LEU A 404 9.82 -29.67 -4.52
C LEU A 404 10.13 -31.00 -5.20
N GLN A 405 9.65 -31.23 -6.42
CA GLN A 405 9.94 -32.45 -7.16
C GLN A 405 11.45 -32.65 -7.37
N HIS A 406 12.19 -31.58 -7.67
CA HIS A 406 13.66 -31.64 -7.81
C HIS A 406 14.33 -32.00 -6.49
N ILE A 407 13.90 -31.40 -5.37
CA ILE A 407 14.44 -31.70 -4.04
C ILE A 407 14.15 -33.16 -3.66
N ILE A 408 12.93 -33.65 -3.88
CA ILE A 408 12.57 -35.03 -3.59
C ILE A 408 13.39 -36.00 -4.44
N SER A 409 13.60 -35.73 -5.73
CA SER A 409 14.46 -36.56 -6.59
C SER A 409 15.93 -36.57 -6.18
N PHE A 410 16.42 -35.51 -5.52
CA PHE A 410 17.74 -35.50 -4.89
C PHE A 410 17.80 -36.39 -3.64
N ILE A 411 16.73 -36.40 -2.82
CA ILE A 411 16.63 -37.24 -1.62
C ILE A 411 16.47 -38.72 -1.99
N ASP A 412 15.54 -39.04 -2.89
CA ASP A 412 15.34 -40.36 -3.47
C ASP A 412 14.86 -40.24 -4.92
N SER A 413 15.72 -40.65 -5.86
CA SER A 413 15.45 -40.57 -7.29
C SER A 413 14.32 -41.50 -7.76
N ASN A 414 13.90 -42.46 -6.92
CA ASN A 414 12.79 -43.37 -7.21
C ASN A 414 11.45 -42.83 -6.72
N VAL A 415 11.39 -41.64 -6.10
CA VAL A 415 10.15 -41.07 -5.58
C VAL A 415 9.66 -39.92 -6.45
N ARG A 416 8.36 -39.92 -6.72
CA ARG A 416 7.65 -38.83 -7.39
C ARG A 416 6.49 -38.32 -6.54
N VAL A 417 6.28 -37.02 -6.56
CA VAL A 417 5.19 -36.37 -5.84
C VAL A 417 4.01 -36.19 -6.78
N SER A 418 2.84 -36.66 -6.35
CA SER A 418 1.54 -36.43 -6.99
C SER A 418 0.86 -35.24 -6.32
N PHE A 419 0.37 -34.28 -7.10
CA PHE A 419 0.07 -32.91 -6.68
C PHE A 419 -1.33 -32.41 -7.00
#